data_AF-A0A4Y2FX87-F1
#
_entry.id   AF-A0A4Y2FX87-F1
#
_cell.length_a   1.000
_cell.length_b   1.000
_cell.length_c   1.000
_cell.angle_alpha   90.00
_cell.angle_beta   90.00
_cell.angle_gamma   90.00
#
_symmetry.space_group_name_H-M   'P 1'
#
loop_
_entity.id
_entity.type
_entity.pdbx_description
1 polymer ?
#
loop_
_entity_poly.entity_id
_entity_poly.type
_entity_poly.pdbx_seq_one_letter_code
_entity_poly.pdbx_strand_id
1 'polypeptide(L)'
;MIQHRINTSVHRPIKQYARRLPLVRKEASDHLVKEMVDSGIIEESPGSWASPIVLVKKKEVSTRFCVDYRQLNEITKKDSYPLQRIDDTLNALNGSQWFTTLDLKSGYWHVEIRHEDRRRQPSPPDKVFGNLR
;
A
#
# COMPACT_ATOMS: atom_id res chain seq x y z
N MET A 1 -11.32 7.54 -14.97
CA MET A 1 -10.58 6.59 -14.13
C MET A 1 -10.41 7.19 -12.75
N ILE A 2 -10.70 6.45 -11.68
CA ILE A 2 -10.58 6.95 -10.30
C ILE A 2 -9.11 6.83 -9.90
N GLN A 3 -8.52 7.92 -9.39
CA GLN A 3 -7.14 7.95 -8.90
C GLN A 3 -7.12 8.20 -7.40
N HIS A 4 -6.27 7.47 -6.68
CA HIS A 4 -6.06 7.68 -5.25
C HIS A 4 -5.23 8.96 -5.02
N ARG A 5 -5.67 9.78 -4.06
CA ARG A 5 -4.98 11.01 -3.64
C ARG A 5 -4.43 10.85 -2.23
N ILE A 6 -3.18 11.25 -2.03
CA ILE A 6 -2.52 11.20 -0.72
C ILE A 6 -2.37 12.64 -0.21
N ASN A 7 -3.31 13.08 0.62
CA ASN A 7 -3.30 14.42 1.18
C ASN A 7 -2.54 14.43 2.52
N THR A 8 -1.25 14.74 2.48
CA THR A 8 -0.40 14.92 3.67
C THR A 8 -0.41 16.35 4.22
N SER A 9 -1.34 17.21 3.77
CA SER A 9 -1.35 18.66 4.05
C SER A 9 -0.02 19.34 3.67
N VAL A 10 0.47 20.28 4.48
CA VAL A 10 1.77 20.98 4.34
C VAL A 10 2.92 20.25 5.06
N HIS A 11 2.74 18.97 5.40
CA HIS A 11 3.73 18.22 6.18
C HIS A 11 5.01 17.94 5.37
N ARG A 12 6.16 18.05 6.03
CA ARG A 12 7.48 17.78 5.43
C ARG A 12 7.64 16.27 5.11
N PRO A 13 8.48 15.91 4.13
CA PRO A 13 8.74 14.51 3.82
C PRO A 13 9.27 13.72 5.01
N ILE A 14 8.70 12.55 5.23
CA ILE A 14 9.16 11.60 6.24
C ILE A 14 10.14 10.62 5.57
N LYS A 15 11.38 10.59 6.06
CA LYS A 15 12.41 9.66 5.61
C LYS A 15 12.83 8.75 6.76
N GLN A 16 12.31 7.53 6.77
CA GLN A 16 12.67 6.51 7.73
C GLN A 16 13.75 5.58 7.15
N TYR A 17 14.72 5.20 7.98
CA TYR A 17 15.76 4.24 7.61
C TYR A 17 15.28 2.79 7.64
N ALA A 18 15.94 1.92 6.88
CA ALA A 18 15.56 0.52 6.77
C ALA A 18 15.84 -0.13 8.11
N ARG A 19 14.95 -1.03 8.51
CA ARG A 19 15.21 -1.84 9.70
C ARG A 19 16.32 -2.83 9.38
N ARG A 20 17.25 -3.03 10.32
CA ARG A 20 18.27 -4.06 10.19
C ARG A 20 17.59 -5.43 10.09
N LEU A 21 17.74 -6.09 8.95
CA LEU A 21 17.28 -7.46 8.74
C LEU A 21 18.47 -8.42 8.93
N PRO A 22 18.27 -9.58 9.58
CA PRO A 22 19.24 -10.67 9.54
C PRO A 22 19.57 -11.04 8.09
N LEU A 23 20.82 -11.44 7.80
CA LEU A 23 21.30 -11.73 6.43
C LEU A 23 20.37 -12.68 5.66
N VAL A 24 19.89 -13.72 6.33
CA VAL A 24 18.94 -14.72 5.80
C VAL A 24 17.62 -14.10 5.31
N ARG A 25 17.19 -12.96 5.89
CA ARG A 25 15.99 -12.22 5.45
C ARG A 25 16.30 -11.11 4.45
N LYS A 26 17.57 -10.71 4.31
CA LYS A 26 17.98 -9.67 3.37
C LYS A 26 17.90 -10.18 1.94
N GLU A 27 18.41 -11.39 1.67
CA GLU A 27 18.30 -12.02 0.34
C GLU A 27 16.85 -12.24 -0.08
N ALA A 28 16.00 -12.73 0.84
CA ALA A 28 14.56 -12.87 0.59
C ALA A 28 13.89 -11.51 0.31
N SER A 29 14.31 -10.44 1.00
CA SER A 29 13.83 -9.09 0.73
C SER A 29 14.22 -8.62 -0.66
N ASP A 30 15.48 -8.82 -1.05
CA ASP A 30 16.01 -8.38 -2.34
C ASP A 30 15.33 -9.13 -3.50
N HIS A 31 15.06 -10.42 -3.33
CA HIS A 31 14.32 -11.21 -4.33
C HIS A 31 12.87 -10.72 -4.49
N LEU A 32 12.15 -10.48 -3.39
CA LEU A 32 10.78 -9.99 -3.43
C LEU A 32 10.68 -8.59 -4.04
N VAL A 33 11.63 -7.72 -3.70
CA VAL A 33 11.75 -6.39 -4.30
C VAL A 33 11.89 -6.49 -5.82
N LYS A 34 12.79 -7.35 -6.30
CA LYS A 34 13.00 -7.54 -7.73
C LYS A 34 11.72 -8.04 -8.43
N GLU A 35 11.03 -9.01 -7.85
CA GLU A 35 9.77 -9.53 -8.38
C GLU A 35 8.69 -8.45 -8.50
N MET A 36 8.61 -7.53 -7.54
CA MET A 36 7.66 -6.41 -7.61
C MET A 36 8.05 -5.36 -8.64
N VAL A 37 9.35 -5.13 -8.88
CA VAL A 37 9.82 -4.27 -9.97
C VAL A 37 9.47 -4.91 -11.31
N ASP A 38 9.78 -6.20 -11.47
CA ASP A 38 9.55 -6.95 -12.71
C ASP A 38 8.05 -7.07 -13.05
N SER A 39 7.19 -7.21 -12.03
CA SER A 39 5.73 -7.20 -12.20
C SER A 39 5.12 -5.80 -12.41
N GLY A 40 5.95 -4.75 -12.37
CA GLY A 40 5.52 -3.36 -12.52
C GLY A 40 4.65 -2.87 -11.35
N ILE A 41 4.68 -3.59 -10.23
CA ILE A 41 4.02 -3.17 -8.99
C ILE A 41 4.78 -1.99 -8.42
N ILE A 42 6.12 -2.01 -8.35
CA ILE A 42 6.93 -0.87 -7.86
C ILE A 42 7.88 -0.34 -8.94
N GLU A 43 8.14 0.98 -8.95
CA GLU A 43 9.16 1.62 -9.81
C GLU A 43 10.28 2.23 -8.95
N GLU A 44 11.40 2.63 -9.54
CA GLU A 44 12.37 3.51 -8.90
C GLU A 44 11.95 4.97 -9.02
N SER A 45 11.97 5.76 -7.94
CA SER A 45 11.62 7.19 -8.01
C SER A 45 12.46 8.09 -7.10
N PRO A 46 12.91 9.27 -7.57
CA PRO A 46 13.63 10.23 -6.75
C PRO A 46 12.67 10.94 -5.76
N GLY A 47 12.17 10.19 -4.78
CA GLY A 47 11.26 10.66 -3.75
C GLY A 47 11.98 11.14 -2.50
N SER A 48 11.48 12.22 -1.89
CA SER A 48 11.95 12.68 -0.58
C SER A 48 11.36 11.89 0.60
N TRP A 49 10.45 10.95 0.31
CA TRP A 49 9.73 10.14 1.29
C TRP A 49 10.31 8.73 1.31
N ALA A 50 10.55 8.17 2.50
CA ALA A 50 11.00 6.80 2.66
C ALA A 50 10.33 6.08 3.84
N SER A 51 9.84 4.86 3.61
CA SER A 51 9.28 3.96 4.62
C SER A 51 10.01 2.63 4.59
N PRO A 52 10.28 2.01 5.76
CA PRO A 52 10.97 0.74 5.80
C PRO A 52 10.06 -0.39 5.35
N ILE A 53 10.67 -1.40 4.72
CA ILE A 53 10.03 -2.67 4.40
C ILE A 53 10.00 -3.54 5.66
N VAL A 54 8.90 -4.27 5.83
CA VAL A 54 8.68 -5.28 6.85
C VAL A 54 8.30 -6.58 6.17
N LEU A 55 9.11 -7.62 6.38
CA LEU A 55 8.81 -8.97 5.93
C LEU A 55 8.10 -9.74 7.03
N VAL A 56 6.86 -10.18 6.76
CA VAL A 56 6.05 -10.96 7.69
C VAL A 56 5.94 -12.39 7.19
N LYS A 57 6.40 -13.36 8.00
CA LYS A 57 6.23 -14.79 7.70
C LYS A 57 4.77 -15.19 7.92
N LYS A 58 4.11 -15.76 6.91
CA LYS A 58 2.84 -16.46 7.10
C LYS A 58 3.13 -17.90 7.57
N LYS A 59 2.23 -18.48 8.36
CA LYS A 59 2.38 -19.81 8.97
C LYS A 59 2.63 -20.95 7.97
N GLU A 60 2.22 -20.85 6.71
CA GLU A 60 2.31 -22.01 5.79
C GLU A 60 2.82 -21.79 4.36
N VAL A 61 2.65 -20.64 3.68
CA VAL A 61 2.87 -20.62 2.20
C VAL A 61 3.66 -19.43 1.65
N SER A 62 3.83 -18.30 2.36
CA SER A 62 4.59 -17.17 1.79
C SER A 62 5.07 -16.13 2.79
N THR A 63 6.08 -15.35 2.40
CA THR A 63 6.48 -14.12 3.06
C THR A 63 5.69 -12.96 2.47
N ARG A 64 5.01 -12.18 3.31
CA ARG A 64 4.36 -10.94 2.86
C ARG A 64 5.37 -9.81 2.85
N PHE A 65 5.45 -9.13 1.71
CA PHE A 65 6.09 -7.83 1.60
C PHE A 65 5.12 -6.76 2.11
N CYS A 66 5.49 -6.08 3.19
CA CYS A 66 4.69 -4.99 3.76
C CYS A 66 5.57 -3.74 3.86
N VAL A 67 4.99 -2.57 3.58
CA VAL A 67 5.65 -1.28 3.80
C VAL A 67 5.05 -0.64 5.05
N ASP A 68 5.91 -0.16 5.96
CA ASP A 68 5.46 0.48 7.20
C ASP A 68 5.00 1.93 6.93
N TYR A 69 3.72 2.07 6.59
CA TYR A 69 3.08 3.37 6.35
C TYR A 69 2.54 4.02 7.62
N ARG A 70 2.86 3.55 8.84
CA ARG A 70 2.27 4.11 10.07
C ARG A 70 2.47 5.62 10.20
N GLN A 71 3.70 6.11 10.04
CA GLN A 71 3.99 7.55 10.10
C GLN A 71 3.33 8.33 8.94
N LEU A 72 3.22 7.72 7.76
CA LEU A 72 2.52 8.34 6.63
C LEU A 72 1.01 8.45 6.91
N ASN A 73 0.41 7.39 7.45
CA ASN A 73 -1.02 7.32 7.75
C ASN A 73 -1.43 8.29 8.86
N GLU A 74 -0.52 8.61 9.79
CA GLU A 74 -0.76 9.59 10.87
C GLU A 74 -0.92 11.02 10.33
N ILE A 75 -0.16 11.37 9.30
CA ILE A 75 -0.18 12.72 8.71
C ILE A 75 -1.14 12.83 7.51
N THR A 76 -1.61 11.70 6.98
CA THR A 76 -2.53 11.68 5.84
C THR A 76 -3.94 12.01 6.33
N LYS A 77 -4.54 13.04 5.73
CA LYS A 77 -5.93 13.40 5.99
C LYS A 77 -6.81 12.23 5.55
N LYS A 78 -7.55 11.65 6.50
CA LYS A 78 -8.47 10.55 6.22
C LYS A 78 -9.63 11.05 5.37
N ASP A 79 -9.77 10.50 4.17
CA ASP A 79 -10.98 10.66 3.38
C ASP A 79 -12.07 9.78 4.01
N SER A 80 -12.78 10.35 4.98
CA SER A 80 -13.92 9.70 5.62
C SER A 80 -15.14 9.82 4.72
N TYR A 81 -15.28 8.89 3.78
CA TYR A 81 -16.56 8.67 3.12
C TYR A 81 -17.50 8.00 4.12
N PRO A 82 -18.74 8.50 4.29
CA PRO A 82 -19.71 7.85 5.14
C PRO A 82 -20.01 6.48 4.54
N LEU A 83 -19.50 5.42 5.17
CA LEU A 83 -19.94 4.07 4.89
C LEU A 83 -21.41 3.98 5.26
N GLN A 84 -22.23 3.41 4.38
CA GLN A 84 -23.62 3.13 4.68
C GLN A 84 -23.69 2.27 5.96
N ARG A 85 -24.70 2.54 6.80
CA ARG A 85 -24.90 1.71 7.99
C ARG A 85 -25.19 0.29 7.54
N ILE A 86 -24.71 -0.68 8.32
CA ILE A 86 -24.95 -2.10 8.06
C ILE A 86 -26.46 -2.36 7.95
N ASP A 87 -27.27 -1.73 8.81
CA ASP A 87 -28.74 -1.84 8.79
C ASP A 87 -29.33 -1.40 7.43
N ASP A 88 -28.86 -0.29 6.86
CA ASP A 88 -29.35 0.24 5.58
C ASP A 88 -28.98 -0.70 4.43
N THR A 89 -27.77 -1.24 4.45
CA THR A 89 -27.31 -2.22 3.47
C THR A 89 -28.12 -3.52 3.55
N LEU A 90 -28.41 -4.00 4.76
CA LEU A 90 -29.22 -5.22 4.97
C LEU A 90 -30.68 -5.01 4.56
N ASN A 91 -31.24 -3.83 4.86
CA ASN A 91 -32.59 -3.47 4.40
C ASN A 91 -32.68 -3.40 2.87
N ALA A 92 -31.66 -2.87 2.20
CA ALA A 92 -31.60 -2.84 0.73
C ALA A 92 -31.50 -4.24 0.11
N LEU A 93 -30.95 -5.21 0.84
CA LEU A 93 -30.84 -6.60 0.42
C LEU A 93 -32.11 -7.42 0.73
N ASN A 94 -33.04 -6.88 1.53
CA ASN A 94 -34.26 -7.56 1.93
C ASN A 94 -35.17 -7.84 0.70
N GLY A 95 -35.68 -9.06 0.59
CA GLY A 95 -36.50 -9.51 -0.55
C GLY A 95 -35.70 -10.05 -1.74
N SER A 96 -34.37 -10.01 -1.70
CA SER A 96 -33.52 -10.68 -2.69
C SER A 96 -33.45 -12.18 -2.40
N GLN A 97 -33.65 -13.00 -3.43
CA GLN A 97 -33.62 -14.48 -3.32
C GLN A 97 -32.22 -15.06 -3.57
N TRP A 98 -31.34 -14.29 -4.21
CA TRP A 98 -30.01 -14.72 -4.62
C TRP A 98 -28.99 -13.62 -4.32
N PHE A 99 -27.88 -14.01 -3.69
CA PHE A 99 -26.77 -13.12 -3.39
C PHE A 99 -25.51 -13.61 -4.11
N THR A 100 -24.67 -12.68 -4.54
CA THR A 100 -23.35 -13.00 -5.09
C THR A 100 -22.32 -12.09 -4.42
N THR A 101 -21.28 -12.71 -3.88
CA THR A 101 -20.14 -12.00 -3.29
C THR A 101 -18.99 -12.02 -4.28
N LEU A 102 -18.50 -10.84 -4.65
CA LEU A 102 -17.34 -10.69 -5.53
C LEU A 102 -16.16 -10.19 -4.69
N ASP A 103 -15.06 -10.96 -4.66
CA ASP A 103 -13.81 -10.53 -4.04
C ASP A 103 -12.86 -9.98 -5.11
N LEU A 104 -12.48 -8.71 -4.98
CA LEU A 104 -11.50 -8.07 -5.85
C LEU A 104 -10.10 -8.47 -5.38
N LYS A 105 -9.56 -9.55 -5.96
CA LYS A 105 -8.20 -10.00 -5.69
C LYS A 105 -7.22 -8.86 -5.92
N SER A 106 -6.53 -8.46 -4.86
CA SER A 106 -5.56 -7.36 -4.90
C SER A 106 -6.14 -6.03 -5.40
N GLY A 107 -7.39 -5.70 -5.04
CA GLY A 107 -8.07 -4.46 -5.42
C GLY A 107 -7.26 -3.18 -5.18
N TYR A 108 -6.37 -3.18 -4.18
CA TYR A 108 -5.46 -2.06 -3.90
C TYR A 108 -4.51 -1.70 -5.05
N TRP A 109 -4.07 -2.67 -5.87
CA TRP A 109 -3.16 -2.40 -7.00
C TRP A 109 -3.89 -1.96 -8.26
N HIS A 110 -5.23 -2.02 -8.29
CA HIS A 110 -6.02 -1.63 -9.47
C HIS A 110 -6.33 -0.14 -9.50
N VAL A 111 -6.14 0.57 -8.37
CA VAL A 111 -6.43 2.00 -8.27
C VAL A 111 -5.13 2.78 -8.35
N GLU A 112 -4.91 3.43 -9.49
CA GLU A 112 -3.70 4.20 -9.75
C GLU A 112 -3.56 5.38 -8.76
N ILE A 113 -2.32 5.66 -8.36
CA ILE A 113 -2.00 6.86 -7.58
C ILE A 113 -1.88 8.06 -8.53
N ARG A 114 -2.49 9.19 -8.15
CA ARG A 114 -2.37 10.44 -8.92
C ARG A 114 -0.89 10.82 -9.10
N HIS A 115 -0.51 11.20 -10.32
CA HIS A 115 0.88 11.49 -10.69
C HIS A 115 1.58 12.51 -9.78
N GLU A 116 0.85 13.53 -9.30
CA GLU A 116 1.36 14.55 -8.38
C GLU A 116 1.68 14.00 -6.98
N ASP A 117 0.92 13.00 -6.53
CA ASP A 117 1.07 12.39 -5.20
C ASP A 117 2.05 11.21 -5.20
N ARG A 118 2.50 10.72 -6.37
CA ARG A 118 3.52 9.67 -6.49
C ARG A 118 4.80 9.98 -5.71
N ARG A 119 5.25 11.25 -5.74
CA ARG A 119 6.44 11.69 -4.99
C ARG A 119 6.27 11.66 -3.48
N ARG A 120 5.03 11.58 -2.99
CA ARG A 120 4.69 11.48 -1.56
C ARG A 120 4.66 10.04 -1.08
N GLN A 121 4.69 9.08 -2.01
CA GLN A 121 4.74 7.68 -1.65
C GLN A 121 6.13 7.35 -1.08
N PRO A 122 6.22 6.84 0.14
CA PRO A 122 7.49 6.48 0.74
C PRO A 122 8.14 5.26 0.07
N SER A 123 9.41 5.38 -0.31
CA SER A 123 10.23 4.29 -0.84
C SER A 123 11.02 3.56 0.26
N PRO A 124 11.47 2.31 0.04
CA PRO A 124 12.50 1.72 0.87
C PRO A 124 13.76 2.62 0.89
N PRO A 125 14.45 2.76 2.02
CA PRO A 125 15.54 3.74 2.17
C PRO A 125 16.89 3.25 1.65
N ASP A 126 17.07 1.94 1.46
CA ASP A 126 18.33 1.36 0.95
C ASP A 126 18.33 1.22 -0.58
N LYS A 127 17.15 1.37 -1.21
CA LYS A 127 16.97 1.32 -2.66
C LYS A 127 15.72 2.15 -2.99
N VAL A 128 15.92 3.15 -3.83
CA VAL A 128 14.99 4.22 -4.16
C VAL A 128 13.80 3.67 -4.97
N PHE A 129 12.92 2.87 -4.35
CA PHE A 129 11.73 2.31 -5.01
C PHE A 129 10.47 3.09 -4.66
N GLY A 130 10.02 3.97 -5.54
CA GLY A 130 8.67 4.51 -5.46
C GLY A 130 7.96 4.35 -6.78
N ASN A 131 6.75 3.81 -6.69
CA ASN A 131 5.55 4.09 -7.47
C ASN A 131 4.80 2.77 -7.58
N LEU A 132 3.66 2.68 -6.91
CA LEU A 132 2.64 1.72 -7.32
C LEU A 132 1.96 2.28 -8.56
N ARG A 133 1.90 1.47 -9.63
CA ARG A 133 1.11 1.82 -10.81
C ARG A 133 -0.32 2.15 -10.41
#